data_AF-A0A0L7LTA3-F1
#
_entry.id   AF-A0A0L7LTA3-F1
#
_cell.length_a   1.000
_cell.length_b   1.000
_cell.length_c   1.000
_cell.angle_alpha   90.00
_cell.angle_beta   90.00
_cell.angle_gamma   90.00
#
_symmetry.space_group_name_H-M   'P 1'
#
loop_
_entity.id
_entity.type
_entity.pdbx_description
1 polymer ?
#
loop_
_entity_poly.entity_id
_entity_poly.type
_entity_poly.pdbx_seq_one_letter_code
_entity_poly.pdbx_strand_id
1 'polypeptide(L)'
;MTNIELDIWRGEWGLASIDLECLKVLTYMKFIGVPVRVREANNPFFTPKGTLPVMRDGRKVLTNFEEVVDHLKSLHYSTDVHLNTKQAAEASAFTQYLHEKLYPAYQYAWWVDEKNYGDVTRPTYARALRIPFNFYYPSRYQNSAKEMIDALYGEHTDLREIEKTVNRLGESEYFFGNRPSSFDATVFAYLAPLTKAPFPNGTLCNHVKGIANLTRFVARINQKNFRHVTDEYNRLNAKKQSTGTQSEREAANFPNQTRNKVLAALFAAAAMTGYALANGMFQPSMNQTRNKVLAALFAAAAMMGYALANGMFQTRNKVLAALFAAAAMTGYALANGMFQLSMNQTRNKVLAALFAAAAVPGYALANGMFQELKDYEQSREYNDLFENEDEE
;
A
#
# COMPACT_ATOMS: atom_id res chain seq x y z
N MET A 1 -0.16 -38.90 1.39
CA MET A 1 0.85 -37.82 1.31
C MET A 1 0.52 -36.80 2.39
N THR A 2 1.42 -36.56 3.32
CA THR A 2 1.26 -35.51 4.34
C THR A 2 1.25 -34.16 3.65
N ASN A 3 0.09 -33.51 3.54
CA ASN A 3 -0.02 -32.17 2.98
C ASN A 3 0.31 -31.15 4.08
N ILE A 4 1.61 -30.95 4.31
CA ILE A 4 2.11 -30.00 5.31
C ILE A 4 2.06 -28.60 4.69
N GLU A 5 1.34 -27.70 5.34
CA GLU A 5 1.20 -26.30 4.95
C GLU A 5 1.90 -25.41 5.97
N LEU A 6 2.58 -24.39 5.49
CA LEU A 6 3.25 -23.40 6.34
C LEU A 6 2.80 -22.01 5.94
N ASP A 7 2.10 -21.34 6.85
CA ASP A 7 1.73 -19.93 6.73
C ASP A 7 2.88 -19.07 7.27
N ILE A 8 3.46 -18.21 6.42
CA ILE A 8 4.59 -17.33 6.75
C ILE A 8 4.29 -15.87 6.41
N TRP A 9 5.09 -14.96 6.97
CA TRP A 9 5.10 -13.57 6.50
C TRP A 9 5.64 -13.47 5.07
N ARG A 10 5.09 -12.52 4.31
CA ARG A 10 5.57 -12.19 2.97
C ARG A 10 7.06 -11.82 2.99
N GLY A 11 7.83 -12.38 2.07
CA GLY A 11 9.25 -12.09 1.91
C GLY A 11 9.53 -10.75 1.23
N GLU A 12 10.65 -10.13 1.59
CA GLU A 12 11.21 -8.94 0.94
C GLU A 12 12.76 -9.07 0.86
N TRP A 13 13.40 -8.26 0.02
CA TRP A 13 14.86 -8.23 -0.17
C TRP A 13 15.49 -9.55 -0.64
N GLY A 14 14.71 -10.39 -1.34
CA GLY A 14 15.12 -11.71 -1.79
C GLY A 14 15.18 -12.76 -0.68
N LEU A 15 14.64 -12.46 0.50
CA LEU A 15 14.40 -13.41 1.58
C LEU A 15 13.01 -14.04 1.44
N ALA A 16 12.87 -15.28 1.93
CA ALA A 16 11.60 -15.99 1.88
C ALA A 16 10.53 -15.44 2.85
N SER A 17 10.96 -14.79 3.93
CA SER A 17 10.10 -14.11 4.91
C SER A 17 10.88 -12.96 5.54
N ILE A 18 10.16 -11.91 5.97
CA ILE A 18 10.73 -10.80 6.75
C ILE A 18 10.93 -11.15 8.22
N ASP A 19 10.14 -12.10 8.73
CA ASP A 19 10.11 -12.49 10.13
C ASP A 19 11.11 -13.59 10.46
N LEU A 20 11.72 -13.49 11.65
CA LEU A 20 12.77 -14.38 12.13
C LEU A 20 12.27 -15.80 12.35
N GLU A 21 11.16 -15.97 13.08
CA GLU A 21 10.63 -17.28 13.42
C GLU A 21 10.15 -18.01 12.16
N CYS A 22 9.54 -17.28 11.22
CA CYS A 22 9.15 -17.82 9.92
C CYS A 22 10.35 -18.32 9.11
N LEU A 23 11.44 -17.54 9.06
CA LEU A 23 12.68 -17.97 8.38
C LEU A 23 13.30 -19.19 9.04
N LYS A 24 13.31 -19.25 10.38
CA LYS A 24 13.84 -20.37 11.15
C LYS A 24 13.11 -21.68 10.82
N VAL A 25 11.78 -21.69 10.93
CA VAL A 25 10.95 -22.86 10.60
C VAL A 25 11.09 -23.26 9.14
N LEU A 26 11.00 -22.29 8.22
CA LEU A 26 11.07 -22.58 6.79
C LEU A 26 12.43 -23.15 6.39
N THR A 27 13.51 -22.58 6.90
CA THR A 27 14.88 -23.06 6.63
C THR A 27 15.08 -24.47 7.17
N TYR A 28 14.59 -24.74 8.38
CA TYR A 28 14.61 -26.08 8.95
C TYR A 28 13.90 -27.12 8.07
N MET A 29 12.68 -26.83 7.63
CA MET A 29 11.93 -27.71 6.72
C MET A 29 12.64 -27.92 5.38
N LYS A 30 13.29 -26.87 4.85
CA LYS A 30 14.08 -26.96 3.61
C LYS A 30 15.38 -27.76 3.77
N PHE A 31 16.00 -27.75 4.94
CA PHE A 31 17.17 -28.58 5.23
C PHE A 31 16.84 -30.06 5.27
N ILE A 32 15.68 -30.41 5.81
CA ILE A 32 15.21 -31.81 5.82
C ILE A 32 14.73 -32.24 4.43
N GLY A 33 14.29 -31.30 3.60
CA GLY A 33 13.71 -31.60 2.29
C GLY A 33 12.24 -32.02 2.37
N VAL A 34 11.51 -31.56 3.39
CA VAL A 34 10.08 -31.84 3.54
C VAL A 34 9.30 -31.14 2.42
N PRO A 35 8.39 -31.85 1.71
CA PRO A 35 7.50 -31.22 0.73
C PRO A 35 6.46 -30.35 1.47
N VAL A 36 6.81 -29.09 1.68
CA VAL A 36 5.96 -28.10 2.35
C VAL A 36 5.32 -27.15 1.35
N ARG A 37 4.02 -26.92 1.48
CA ARG A 37 3.30 -25.87 0.75
C ARG A 37 3.36 -24.58 1.55
N VAL A 38 4.21 -23.66 1.09
CA VAL A 38 4.39 -22.34 1.71
C VAL A 38 3.28 -21.40 1.24
N ARG A 39 2.63 -20.74 2.19
CA ARG A 39 1.58 -19.75 1.94
C ARG A 39 1.95 -18.43 2.60
N GLU A 40 1.87 -17.35 1.84
CA GLU A 40 2.01 -16.01 2.40
C GLU A 40 0.72 -15.63 3.12
N ALA A 41 0.83 -15.43 4.42
CA ALA A 41 -0.25 -14.94 5.25
C ALA A 41 -0.17 -13.41 5.37
N ASN A 42 -1.33 -12.77 5.20
CA ASN A 42 -1.50 -11.32 5.30
C ASN A 42 -2.30 -10.90 6.54
N ASN A 43 -2.69 -11.87 7.38
CA ASN A 43 -3.48 -11.63 8.56
C ASN A 43 -3.12 -12.62 9.70
N PRO A 44 -2.26 -12.21 10.64
CA PRO A 44 -1.95 -12.99 11.83
C PRO A 44 -3.13 -13.09 12.82
N PHE A 45 -4.19 -12.29 12.69
CA PHE A 45 -5.27 -12.23 13.69
C PHE A 45 -6.05 -13.55 13.81
N PHE A 46 -6.19 -14.27 12.71
CA PHE A 46 -6.90 -15.55 12.68
C PHE A 46 -5.99 -16.74 13.02
N THR A 47 -4.74 -16.50 13.45
CA THR A 47 -3.87 -17.57 13.93
C THR A 47 -4.06 -17.79 15.43
N PRO A 48 -3.82 -19.02 15.94
CA PRO A 48 -4.11 -19.35 17.34
C PRO A 48 -3.43 -18.44 18.36
N LYS A 49 -2.19 -17.99 18.09
CA LYS A 49 -1.41 -17.10 18.96
C LYS A 49 -1.38 -15.64 18.48
N GLY A 50 -2.05 -15.31 17.37
CA GLY A 50 -1.96 -13.98 16.77
C GLY A 50 -0.60 -13.68 16.13
N THR A 51 0.27 -14.69 15.98
CA THR A 51 1.62 -14.62 15.41
C THR A 51 1.79 -15.66 14.29
N LEU A 52 2.79 -15.44 13.46
CA LEU A 52 3.27 -16.38 12.45
C LEU A 52 4.70 -16.77 12.86
N PRO A 53 5.21 -17.96 12.48
CA PRO A 53 4.65 -18.92 11.52
C PRO A 53 3.56 -19.82 12.09
N VAL A 54 2.73 -20.41 11.22
CA VAL A 54 1.77 -21.47 11.58
C VAL A 54 1.96 -22.65 10.65
N MET A 55 2.33 -23.80 11.21
CA MET A 55 2.39 -25.06 10.48
C MET A 55 1.07 -25.83 10.66
N ARG A 56 0.51 -26.33 9.56
CA ARG A 56 -0.69 -27.16 9.55
C ARG A 56 -0.36 -28.51 8.94
N ASP A 57 -0.70 -29.57 9.66
CA ASP A 57 -0.63 -30.95 9.18
C ASP A 57 -1.97 -31.64 9.48
N GLY A 58 -2.87 -31.62 8.50
CA GLY A 58 -4.25 -32.08 8.67
C GLY A 58 -4.99 -31.29 9.76
N ARG A 59 -5.20 -31.92 10.91
CA ARG A 59 -5.88 -31.32 12.08
C ARG A 59 -4.93 -30.67 13.09
N LYS A 60 -3.63 -30.95 13.00
CA LYS A 60 -2.64 -30.37 13.91
C LYS A 60 -2.23 -28.98 13.43
N VAL A 61 -2.25 -28.02 14.34
CA VAL A 61 -1.82 -26.64 14.09
C VAL A 61 -0.74 -26.32 15.11
N LEU A 62 0.49 -26.11 14.63
CA LEU A 62 1.66 -25.84 15.46
C LEU A 62 2.15 -24.42 15.19
N THR A 63 2.62 -23.77 16.24
CA THR A 63 3.06 -22.36 16.17
C THR A 63 4.47 -22.17 16.68
N ASN A 64 4.91 -23.00 17.63
CA ASN A 64 6.24 -22.90 18.18
C ASN A 64 7.26 -23.69 17.36
N PHE A 65 8.51 -23.21 17.31
CA PHE A 65 9.57 -23.89 16.57
C PHE A 65 9.87 -25.28 17.16
N GLU A 66 9.98 -25.39 18.49
CA GLU A 66 10.31 -26.67 19.15
C GLU A 66 9.19 -27.69 18.93
N GLU A 67 7.92 -27.27 19.00
CA GLU A 67 6.76 -28.11 18.70
C GLU A 67 6.80 -28.63 17.25
N VAL A 68 7.16 -27.75 16.30
CA VAL A 68 7.29 -28.12 14.88
C VAL A 68 8.42 -29.11 14.68
N VAL A 69 9.57 -28.87 15.30
CA VAL A 69 10.73 -29.78 15.25
C VAL A 69 10.36 -31.15 15.80
N ASP A 70 9.69 -31.22 16.95
CA ASP A 70 9.33 -32.50 17.58
C ASP A 70 8.24 -33.25 16.79
N HIS A 71 7.28 -32.54 16.20
CA HIS A 71 6.31 -33.15 15.30
C HIS A 71 6.98 -33.69 14.03
N LEU A 72 7.90 -32.95 13.41
CA LEU A 72 8.64 -33.43 12.25
C LEU A 72 9.52 -34.65 12.60
N LYS A 73 10.17 -34.65 13.77
CA LYS A 73 10.89 -35.83 14.28
C LYS A 73 9.98 -37.05 14.39
N SER A 74 8.75 -36.87 14.89
CA SER A 74 7.76 -37.95 14.99
C SER A 74 7.36 -38.54 13.62
N LEU A 75 7.49 -37.75 12.55
CA LEU A 75 7.26 -38.16 11.17
C LEU A 75 8.52 -38.71 10.49
N HIS A 76 9.58 -39.01 11.25
CA HIS A 76 10.91 -39.45 10.78
C HIS A 76 11.68 -38.40 9.96
N TYR A 77 11.29 -37.13 10.07
CA TYR A 77 11.96 -35.99 9.45
C TYR A 77 12.83 -35.28 10.50
N SER A 78 14.13 -35.56 10.54
CA SER A 78 15.05 -34.95 11.51
C SER A 78 16.39 -34.58 10.87
N THR A 79 16.84 -33.35 11.08
CA THR A 79 18.19 -32.89 10.73
C THR A 79 19.24 -33.45 11.66
N ASP A 80 18.89 -33.63 12.93
CA ASP A 80 19.85 -33.75 14.04
C ASP A 80 20.35 -35.19 14.25
N VAL A 81 19.96 -36.12 13.38
CA VAL A 81 20.32 -37.55 13.44
C VAL A 81 21.84 -37.77 13.37
N HIS A 82 22.59 -36.84 12.78
CA HIS A 82 24.04 -36.94 12.61
C HIS A 82 24.85 -36.32 13.76
N LEU A 83 24.19 -35.66 14.72
CA LEU A 83 24.87 -34.98 15.83
C LEU A 83 25.19 -35.97 16.94
N ASN A 84 26.42 -35.91 17.45
CA ASN A 84 26.78 -36.60 18.70
C ASN A 84 26.11 -35.90 19.90
N THR A 85 25.87 -36.61 21.01
CA THR A 85 25.26 -36.07 22.24
C THR A 85 25.96 -34.80 22.72
N LYS A 86 27.30 -34.74 22.64
CA LYS A 86 28.07 -33.54 22.95
C LYS A 86 27.74 -32.37 22.02
N GLN A 87 27.66 -32.62 20.72
CA GLN A 87 27.35 -31.59 19.72
C GLN A 87 25.91 -31.11 19.85
N ALA A 88 24.96 -32.00 20.16
CA ALA A 88 23.58 -31.63 20.44
C ALA A 88 23.46 -30.71 21.67
N ALA A 89 24.20 -31.01 22.75
CA ALA A 89 24.26 -30.16 23.93
C ALA A 89 24.90 -28.79 23.61
N GLU A 90 25.98 -28.77 22.84
CA GLU A 90 26.60 -27.53 22.34
C GLU A 90 25.62 -26.71 21.47
N ALA A 91 24.89 -27.35 20.56
CA ALA A 91 23.89 -26.70 19.71
C ALA A 91 22.79 -26.02 20.53
N SER A 92 22.29 -26.71 21.57
CA SER A 92 21.31 -26.15 22.49
C SER A 92 21.87 -24.96 23.27
N ALA A 93 23.10 -25.07 23.78
CA ALA A 93 23.76 -23.99 24.51
C ALA A 93 23.98 -22.75 23.64
N PHE A 94 24.41 -22.93 22.39
CA PHE A 94 24.56 -21.80 21.47
C PHE A 94 23.24 -21.20 21.03
N THR A 95 22.19 -22.01 20.85
CA THR A 95 20.84 -21.50 20.57
C THR A 95 20.39 -20.57 21.68
N GLN A 96 20.54 -20.99 22.93
CA GLN A 96 20.21 -20.16 24.10
C GLN A 96 21.07 -18.89 24.15
N TYR A 97 22.37 -19.02 23.90
CA TYR A 97 23.27 -17.87 23.89
C TYR A 97 22.88 -16.82 22.83
N LEU A 98 22.52 -17.25 21.61
CA LEU A 98 22.02 -16.35 20.57
C LEU A 98 20.73 -15.66 20.99
N HIS A 99 19.82 -16.40 21.63
CA HIS A 99 18.58 -15.85 22.14
C HIS A 99 18.79 -14.83 23.28
N GLU A 100 19.81 -15.01 24.13
CA GLU A 100 20.07 -14.07 25.23
C GLU A 100 20.85 -12.83 24.78
N LYS A 101 21.80 -12.97 23.84
CA LYS A 101 22.72 -11.89 23.47
C LYS A 101 22.40 -11.24 22.13
N LEU A 102 22.07 -12.04 21.11
CA LEU A 102 21.86 -11.53 19.75
C LEU A 102 20.41 -11.09 19.52
N TYR A 103 19.43 -11.81 20.08
CA TYR A 103 18.02 -11.49 19.88
C TYR A 103 17.62 -10.11 20.39
N PRO A 104 18.06 -9.64 21.57
CA PRO A 104 17.79 -8.27 21.99
C PRO A 104 18.42 -7.22 21.04
N ALA A 105 19.68 -7.42 20.62
CA ALA A 105 20.33 -6.53 19.64
C ALA A 105 19.59 -6.52 18.28
N TYR A 106 19.08 -7.67 17.85
CA TYR A 106 18.24 -7.80 16.67
C TYR A 106 16.94 -7.02 16.83
N GLN A 107 16.23 -7.18 17.95
CA GLN A 107 14.97 -6.47 18.21
C GLN A 107 15.17 -4.96 18.28
N TYR A 108 16.28 -4.51 18.88
CA TYR A 108 16.66 -3.09 18.90
C TYR A 108 16.81 -2.52 17.48
N ALA A 109 17.60 -3.20 16.63
CA ALA A 109 17.86 -2.74 15.27
C ALA A 109 16.59 -2.67 14.40
N TRP A 110 15.63 -3.58 14.63
CA TRP A 110 14.39 -3.67 13.84
C TRP A 110 13.28 -2.71 14.30
N TRP A 111 13.06 -2.57 15.61
CA TRP A 111 11.86 -1.94 16.16
C TRP A 111 12.11 -0.71 17.03
N VAL A 112 13.30 -0.61 17.64
CA VAL A 112 13.62 0.46 18.58
C VAL A 112 14.32 1.62 17.88
N ASP A 113 15.27 1.35 16.99
CA ASP A 113 15.92 2.40 16.20
C ASP A 113 14.90 3.11 15.31
N GLU A 114 14.69 4.40 15.60
CA GLU A 114 13.68 5.22 14.95
C GLU A 114 13.87 5.33 13.43
N LYS A 115 15.13 5.41 12.98
CA LYS A 115 15.45 5.54 11.55
C LYS A 115 15.13 4.25 10.82
N ASN A 116 15.56 3.12 11.38
CA ASN A 116 15.29 1.80 10.81
C ASN A 116 13.79 1.48 10.82
N TYR A 117 13.12 1.79 11.92
CA TYR A 117 11.70 1.54 12.08
C TYR A 117 10.86 2.36 11.09
N GLY A 118 11.13 3.67 10.98
CA GLY A 118 10.38 4.58 10.12
C GLY A 118 10.51 4.27 8.64
N ASP A 119 11.73 4.04 8.17
CA ASP A 119 12.02 3.93 6.73
C ASP A 119 11.86 2.51 6.19
N VAL A 120 12.16 1.48 7.00
CA VAL A 120 12.26 0.09 6.54
C VAL A 120 11.23 -0.81 7.20
N THR A 121 11.28 -0.96 8.53
CA THR A 121 10.49 -2.00 9.22
C THR A 121 8.98 -1.73 9.12
N ARG A 122 8.53 -0.55 9.56
CA ARG A 122 7.10 -0.23 9.60
C ARG A 122 6.48 -0.28 8.19
N PRO A 123 7.05 0.37 7.15
CA PRO A 123 6.48 0.30 5.79
C PRO A 123 6.45 -1.13 5.22
N THR A 124 7.41 -1.96 5.59
CA THR A 124 7.50 -3.34 5.11
C THR A 124 6.40 -4.22 5.72
N TYR A 125 6.27 -4.22 7.05
CA TYR A 125 5.19 -4.93 7.73
C TYR A 125 3.82 -4.37 7.37
N ALA A 126 3.72 -3.05 7.21
CA ALA A 126 2.52 -2.37 6.76
C ALA A 126 2.02 -2.88 5.40
N ARG A 127 2.93 -3.08 4.44
CA ARG A 127 2.60 -3.57 3.09
C ARG A 127 2.19 -5.04 3.09
N ALA A 128 2.72 -5.84 4.02
CA ALA A 128 2.33 -7.24 4.17
C ALA A 128 0.91 -7.40 4.75
N LEU A 129 0.44 -6.41 5.50
CA LEU A 129 -0.86 -6.43 6.19
C LEU A 129 -1.95 -5.67 5.44
N ARG A 130 -3.20 -6.09 5.63
CA ARG A 130 -4.37 -5.34 5.15
C ARG A 130 -4.82 -4.30 6.18
N ILE A 131 -5.47 -3.24 5.71
CA ILE A 131 -6.18 -2.29 6.58
C ILE A 131 -7.33 -3.04 7.28
N PRO A 132 -7.57 -2.82 8.58
CA PRO A 132 -6.91 -1.86 9.49
C PRO A 132 -5.69 -2.42 10.23
N PHE A 133 -5.39 -3.71 10.13
CA PHE A 133 -4.34 -4.40 10.89
C PHE A 133 -2.92 -3.85 10.66
N ASN A 134 -2.69 -3.25 9.50
CA ASN A 134 -1.48 -2.49 9.20
C ASN A 134 -1.14 -1.43 10.27
N PHE A 135 -2.14 -0.78 10.88
CA PHE A 135 -1.88 0.24 11.93
C PHE A 135 -1.65 -0.35 13.32
N TYR A 136 -2.18 -1.54 13.59
CA TYR A 136 -2.16 -2.16 14.90
C TYR A 136 -0.89 -2.99 15.14
N TYR A 137 -0.55 -3.89 14.21
CA TYR A 137 0.53 -4.86 14.42
C TYR A 137 1.93 -4.25 14.53
N PRO A 138 2.36 -3.35 13.62
CA PRO A 138 3.67 -2.72 13.75
C PRO A 138 3.83 -1.98 15.08
N SER A 139 2.80 -1.26 15.54
CA SER A 139 2.79 -0.58 16.83
C SER A 139 2.86 -1.57 18.00
N ARG A 140 2.12 -2.68 17.93
CA ARG A 140 2.17 -3.75 18.94
C ARG A 140 3.56 -4.38 19.03
N TYR A 141 4.17 -4.73 17.90
CA TYR A 141 5.52 -5.31 17.88
C TYR A 141 6.57 -4.32 18.36
N GLN A 142 6.44 -3.05 17.98
CA GLN A 142 7.31 -1.99 18.48
C GLN A 142 7.22 -1.84 20.00
N ASN A 143 6.02 -1.78 20.57
CA ASN A 143 5.85 -1.63 22.01
C ASN A 143 6.42 -2.84 22.76
N SER A 144 6.16 -4.05 22.27
CA SER A 144 6.73 -5.27 22.88
C SER A 144 8.26 -5.30 22.82
N ALA A 145 8.86 -4.83 21.72
CA ALA A 145 10.32 -4.75 21.61
C ALA A 145 10.90 -3.68 22.55
N LYS A 146 10.26 -2.52 22.66
CA LYS A 146 10.67 -1.46 23.61
C LYS A 146 10.60 -1.95 25.05
N GLU A 147 9.48 -2.54 25.46
CA GLU A 147 9.31 -3.11 26.80
C GLU A 147 10.39 -4.16 27.13
N MET A 148 10.73 -5.01 26.16
CA MET A 148 11.81 -5.99 26.32
C MET A 148 13.18 -5.34 26.51
N ILE A 149 13.52 -4.35 25.67
CA ILE A 149 14.81 -3.67 25.75
C ILE A 149 14.92 -2.84 27.02
N ASP A 150 13.85 -2.14 27.41
CA ASP A 150 13.79 -1.36 28.65
C ASP A 150 13.98 -2.26 29.88
N ALA A 151 13.43 -3.48 29.85
CA ALA A 151 13.60 -4.45 30.93
C ALA A 151 15.02 -5.08 31.00
N LEU A 152 15.68 -5.27 29.84
CA LEU A 152 16.98 -5.94 29.78
C LEU A 152 18.17 -4.98 29.94
N TYR A 153 18.07 -3.75 29.43
CA TYR A 153 19.21 -2.88 29.16
C TYR A 153 19.02 -1.44 29.62
N GLY A 154 18.62 -1.19 30.88
CA GLY A 154 18.87 0.14 31.46
C GLY A 154 20.29 0.63 31.13
N GLU A 155 20.45 1.95 30.90
CA GLU A 155 21.64 2.62 30.30
C GLU A 155 22.90 1.74 30.22
N HIS A 156 23.27 1.33 29.01
CA HIS A 156 24.54 0.69 28.62
C HIS A 156 24.55 -0.86 28.56
N THR A 157 24.50 -1.38 27.33
CA THR A 157 25.10 -2.69 27.03
C THR A 157 25.96 -2.61 25.77
N ASP A 158 27.15 -3.18 25.88
CA ASP A 158 28.22 -3.14 24.88
C ASP A 158 27.99 -4.23 23.81
N LEU A 159 27.76 -3.81 22.58
CA LEU A 159 27.51 -4.67 21.40
C LEU A 159 28.69 -5.59 21.02
N ARG A 160 29.83 -5.47 21.72
CA ARG A 160 31.10 -6.16 21.43
C ARG A 160 31.11 -7.63 21.85
N GLU A 161 30.21 -8.07 22.74
CA GLU A 161 30.17 -9.49 23.15
C GLU A 161 29.71 -10.43 22.02
N ILE A 162 28.94 -9.90 21.05
CA ILE A 162 28.42 -10.67 19.91
C ILE A 162 29.58 -11.10 18.97
N GLU A 163 30.68 -10.36 18.92
CA GLU A 163 31.84 -10.65 18.07
C GLU A 163 32.56 -11.94 18.47
N LYS A 164 32.63 -12.24 19.78
CA LYS A 164 33.37 -13.41 20.29
C LYS A 164 32.69 -14.74 19.92
N THR A 165 31.38 -14.74 19.76
CA THR A 165 30.59 -15.96 19.56
C THR A 165 30.48 -16.35 18.08
N VAL A 166 30.73 -15.40 17.19
CA VAL A 166 30.71 -15.61 15.73
C VAL A 166 32.06 -16.10 15.19
N ASN A 167 33.16 -15.89 15.92
CA ASN A 167 34.49 -16.35 15.50
C ASN A 167 34.71 -17.87 15.59
N ARG A 168 33.74 -18.65 16.05
CA ARG A 168 33.77 -20.12 15.93
C ARG A 168 33.40 -20.65 14.54
N LEU A 169 33.08 -19.78 13.56
CA LEU A 169 33.07 -20.21 12.17
C LEU A 169 34.51 -20.50 11.72
N GLY A 170 34.88 -21.77 11.76
CA GLY A 170 35.92 -22.30 10.88
C GLY A 170 35.47 -22.24 9.41
N GLU A 171 36.31 -22.70 8.50
CA GLU A 171 36.01 -22.73 7.05
C GLU A 171 34.93 -23.78 6.65
N SER A 172 34.28 -24.43 7.63
CA SER A 172 33.29 -25.49 7.42
C SER A 172 32.00 -25.01 6.73
N GLU A 173 31.32 -25.93 6.03
CA GLU A 173 30.07 -25.64 5.31
C GLU A 173 28.91 -25.31 6.27
N TYR A 174 28.83 -26.03 7.40
CA TYR A 174 27.86 -25.88 8.50
C TYR A 174 28.56 -25.94 9.87
N PHE A 175 27.86 -25.53 10.94
CA PHE A 175 28.46 -25.42 12.29
C PHE A 175 28.94 -26.76 12.88
N PHE A 176 28.28 -27.86 12.56
CA PHE A 176 28.62 -29.19 13.07
C PHE A 176 29.14 -30.15 11.97
N GLY A 177 29.62 -29.62 10.85
CA GLY A 177 30.27 -30.38 9.77
C GLY A 177 29.70 -30.08 8.39
N ASN A 178 29.41 -31.13 7.62
CA ASN A 178 28.99 -31.03 6.21
C ASN A 178 27.47 -31.21 6.01
N ARG A 179 26.70 -31.38 7.08
CA ARG A 179 25.24 -31.51 7.03
C ARG A 179 24.59 -30.36 7.81
N PRO A 180 23.45 -29.83 7.34
CA PRO A 180 22.72 -28.81 8.06
C PRO A 180 22.09 -29.37 9.34
N SER A 181 22.15 -28.61 10.41
CA SER A 181 21.51 -28.88 11.70
C SER A 181 20.35 -27.91 11.99
N SER A 182 19.57 -28.21 13.03
CA SER A 182 18.56 -27.28 13.56
C SER A 182 19.18 -25.94 13.97
N PHE A 183 20.38 -25.95 14.52
CA PHE A 183 21.12 -24.75 14.91
C PHE A 183 21.51 -23.88 13.71
N ASP A 184 21.95 -24.47 12.60
CA ASP A 184 22.27 -23.73 11.37
C ASP A 184 21.05 -22.96 10.85
N ALA A 185 19.84 -23.52 11.00
CA ALA A 185 18.60 -22.86 10.58
C ALA A 185 18.30 -21.64 11.47
N THR A 186 18.52 -21.76 12.78
CA THR A 186 18.41 -20.64 13.72
C THR A 186 19.42 -19.55 13.39
N VAL A 187 20.69 -19.88 13.21
CA VAL A 187 21.73 -18.91 12.86
C VAL A 187 21.41 -18.19 11.55
N PHE A 188 20.99 -18.92 10.53
CA PHE A 188 20.57 -18.33 9.26
C PHE A 188 19.41 -17.34 9.44
N ALA A 189 18.41 -17.68 10.25
CA ALA A 189 17.26 -16.82 10.50
C ALA A 189 17.62 -15.48 11.17
N TYR A 190 18.59 -15.46 12.08
CA TYR A 190 19.10 -14.21 12.67
C TYR A 190 19.92 -13.38 11.67
N LEU A 191 20.78 -14.03 10.89
CA LEU A 191 21.78 -13.34 10.05
C LEU A 191 21.25 -12.89 8.69
N ALA A 192 20.33 -13.64 8.09
CA ALA A 192 19.83 -13.34 6.75
C ALA A 192 19.14 -11.96 6.67
N PRO A 193 18.28 -11.57 7.63
CA PRO A 193 17.68 -10.24 7.61
C PRO A 193 18.70 -9.13 7.90
N LEU A 194 19.63 -9.33 8.83
CA LEU A 194 20.70 -8.35 9.15
C LEU A 194 21.64 -8.08 7.96
N THR A 195 21.84 -9.06 7.09
CA THR A 195 22.72 -8.91 5.91
C THR A 195 22.00 -8.37 4.69
N LYS A 196 20.73 -8.74 4.46
CA LYS A 196 19.96 -8.41 3.25
C LYS A 196 19.08 -7.17 3.37
N ALA A 197 18.57 -6.86 4.56
CA ALA A 197 17.69 -5.71 4.74
C ALA A 197 18.49 -4.38 4.63
N PRO A 198 17.93 -3.37 3.94
CA PRO A 198 18.60 -2.09 3.71
C PRO A 198 18.38 -1.12 4.88
N PHE A 199 18.92 -1.44 6.06
CA PHE A 199 18.81 -0.57 7.24
C PHE A 199 19.59 0.76 7.07
N PRO A 200 18.95 1.92 7.29
CA PRO A 200 19.63 3.22 7.32
C PRO A 200 20.73 3.30 8.37
N ASN A 201 20.45 2.85 9.60
CA ASN A 201 21.47 2.67 10.62
C ASN A 201 22.02 1.25 10.52
N GLY A 202 23.15 1.16 9.83
CA GLY A 202 23.82 -0.09 9.56
C GLY A 202 24.78 -0.55 10.65
N THR A 203 24.82 0.01 11.88
CA THR A 203 25.89 -0.34 12.84
C THR A 203 26.01 -1.85 13.05
N LEU A 204 24.98 -2.53 13.56
CA LEU A 204 24.99 -3.99 13.73
C LEU A 204 25.18 -4.73 12.38
N CYS A 205 24.52 -4.26 11.32
CA CYS A 205 24.54 -4.89 10.02
C CYS A 205 25.93 -4.84 9.36
N ASN A 206 26.67 -3.75 9.55
CA ASN A 206 28.01 -3.54 9.04
C ASN A 206 29.02 -4.40 9.79
N HIS A 207 28.85 -4.56 11.11
CA HIS A 207 29.65 -5.52 11.88
C HIS A 207 29.44 -6.94 11.34
N VAL A 208 28.19 -7.39 11.20
CA VAL A 208 27.88 -8.73 10.65
C VAL A 208 28.42 -8.91 9.22
N LYS A 209 28.28 -7.90 8.36
CA LYS A 209 28.83 -7.91 6.99
C LYS A 209 30.36 -7.91 6.94
N GLY A 210 31.01 -7.30 7.94
CA GLY A 210 32.47 -7.32 8.08
C GLY A 210 33.03 -8.72 8.30
N ILE A 211 32.22 -9.64 8.84
CA ILE A 211 32.62 -11.03 9.07
C ILE A 211 32.31 -11.85 7.81
N ALA A 212 33.34 -12.06 6.99
CA ALA A 212 33.20 -12.68 5.66
C ALA A 212 32.67 -14.13 5.70
N ASN A 213 33.00 -14.88 6.75
CA ASN A 213 32.55 -16.26 6.94
C ASN A 213 31.02 -16.36 7.08
N LEU A 214 30.40 -15.47 7.86
CA LEU A 214 28.95 -15.40 8.06
C LEU A 214 28.24 -14.97 6.79
N THR A 215 28.77 -13.95 6.12
CA THR A 215 28.18 -13.45 4.87
C THR A 215 28.20 -14.54 3.79
N ARG A 216 29.30 -15.32 3.70
CA ARG A 216 29.38 -16.50 2.84
C ARG A 216 28.38 -17.58 3.25
N PHE A 217 28.25 -17.89 4.55
CA PHE A 217 27.28 -18.86 5.05
C PHE A 217 25.84 -18.51 4.64
N VAL A 218 25.41 -17.26 4.88
CA VAL A 218 24.09 -16.78 4.46
C VAL A 218 23.92 -16.87 2.94
N ALA A 219 24.93 -16.45 2.17
CA ALA A 219 24.87 -16.51 0.72
C ALA A 219 24.73 -17.95 0.20
N ARG A 220 25.48 -18.92 0.76
CA ARG A 220 25.41 -20.34 0.41
C ARG A 220 24.01 -20.91 0.66
N ILE A 221 23.46 -20.72 1.87
CA ILE A 221 22.13 -21.25 2.20
C ILE A 221 21.06 -20.62 1.32
N ASN A 222 21.15 -19.30 1.09
CA ASN A 222 20.19 -18.61 0.25
C ASN A 222 20.23 -19.12 -1.21
N GLN A 223 21.43 -19.38 -1.75
CA GLN A 223 21.59 -19.95 -3.10
C GLN A 223 21.13 -21.41 -3.18
N LYS A 224 21.38 -22.23 -2.16
CA LYS A 224 21.06 -23.66 -2.16
C LYS A 224 19.57 -23.92 -1.93
N ASN A 225 18.96 -23.20 -0.99
CA ASN A 225 17.60 -23.48 -0.52
C ASN A 225 16.54 -22.47 -1.01
N PHE A 226 16.95 -21.25 -1.39
CA PHE A 226 16.04 -20.13 -1.65
C PHE A 226 16.31 -19.40 -2.98
N ARG A 227 17.02 -20.02 -3.93
CA ARG A 227 17.36 -19.42 -5.23
C ARG A 227 16.14 -18.83 -5.95
N HIS A 228 15.05 -19.59 -6.00
CA HIS A 228 13.81 -19.15 -6.66
C HIS A 228 13.29 -17.83 -6.09
N VAL A 229 13.33 -17.66 -4.77
CA VAL A 229 12.85 -16.45 -4.08
C VAL A 229 13.70 -15.24 -4.46
N THR A 230 15.02 -15.42 -4.49
CA THR A 230 15.94 -14.34 -4.89
C THR A 230 15.76 -13.96 -6.35
N ASP A 231 15.62 -14.95 -7.25
CA ASP A 231 15.42 -14.71 -8.68
C ASP A 231 14.09 -14.01 -8.96
N GLU A 232 13.02 -14.40 -8.28
CA GLU A 232 11.70 -13.75 -8.37
C GLU A 232 11.75 -12.31 -7.90
N TYR A 233 12.38 -12.04 -6.76
CA TYR A 233 12.56 -10.68 -6.24
C TYR A 233 13.31 -9.78 -7.24
N ASN A 234 14.40 -10.30 -7.82
CA ASN A 234 15.19 -9.56 -8.81
C ASN A 234 14.37 -9.25 -10.08
N ARG A 235 13.56 -10.21 -10.55
CA ARG A 235 12.65 -10.00 -11.70
C ARG A 235 11.59 -8.94 -11.40
N LEU A 236 10.97 -8.98 -10.22
CA LEU A 236 9.96 -8.01 -9.81
C LEU A 236 10.55 -6.60 -9.71
N ASN A 237 11.77 -6.47 -9.18
CA ASN A 237 12.45 -5.18 -9.11
C ASN A 237 12.87 -4.64 -10.47
N ALA A 238 13.39 -5.49 -11.37
CA ALA A 238 13.67 -5.09 -12.74
C ALA A 238 12.41 -4.57 -13.45
N LYS A 239 11.27 -5.27 -13.26
CA LYS A 239 9.98 -4.83 -13.80
C LYS A 239 9.49 -3.52 -13.19
N LYS A 240 9.67 -3.29 -11.88
CA LYS A 240 9.33 -2.01 -11.24
C LYS A 240 10.18 -0.87 -11.79
N GLN A 241 11.47 -1.10 -12.01
CA GLN A 241 12.37 -0.09 -12.58
C GLN A 241 12.00 0.26 -14.02
N SER A 242 11.67 -0.73 -14.86
CA SER A 242 11.22 -0.49 -16.23
C SER A 242 9.85 0.20 -16.29
N THR A 243 8.91 -0.21 -15.44
CA THR A 243 7.56 0.38 -15.40
C THR A 243 7.57 1.76 -14.74
N GLY A 244 8.47 2.05 -13.80
CA GLY A 244 8.66 3.39 -13.24
C GLY A 244 9.09 4.40 -14.30
N THR A 245 10.02 4.02 -15.18
CA THR A 245 10.44 4.87 -16.31
C THR A 245 9.34 5.08 -17.34
N GLN A 246 8.46 4.09 -17.53
CA GLN A 246 7.33 4.17 -18.46
C GLN A 246 6.14 4.92 -17.86
N SER A 247 5.85 4.72 -16.57
CA SER A 247 4.83 5.42 -15.80
C SER A 247 5.17 6.88 -15.55
N GLU A 248 6.45 7.26 -15.40
CA GLU A 248 6.85 8.67 -15.32
C GLU A 248 6.69 9.35 -16.69
N ARG A 249 6.97 8.64 -17.79
CA ARG A 249 6.72 9.10 -19.16
C ARG A 249 5.22 9.18 -19.48
N GLU A 250 4.40 8.25 -18.99
CA GLU A 250 2.93 8.27 -19.13
C GLU A 250 2.25 9.25 -18.16
N ALA A 251 2.82 9.47 -16.97
CA ALA A 251 2.36 10.49 -16.03
C ALA A 251 2.68 11.91 -16.52
N ALA A 252 3.79 12.08 -17.23
CA ALA A 252 4.06 13.28 -18.03
C ALA A 252 3.09 13.42 -19.21
N ASN A 253 2.39 12.35 -19.60
CA ASN A 253 1.52 12.27 -20.77
C ASN A 253 0.05 11.93 -20.41
N PHE A 254 -0.45 12.42 -19.27
CA PHE A 254 -1.89 12.36 -18.97
C PHE A 254 -2.66 13.44 -19.77
N PRO A 255 -3.69 13.09 -20.56
CA PRO A 255 -4.40 14.03 -21.42
C PRO A 255 -5.41 14.93 -20.70
N ASN A 256 -5.20 15.25 -19.41
CA ASN A 256 -6.07 16.13 -18.60
C ASN A 256 -5.38 16.65 -17.32
N GLN A 257 -4.09 17.01 -17.39
CA GLN A 257 -3.32 17.49 -16.24
C GLN A 257 -3.94 18.75 -15.57
N THR A 258 -4.62 19.58 -16.34
CA THR A 258 -5.36 20.77 -15.86
C THR A 258 -6.60 20.40 -15.04
N ARG A 259 -7.35 19.37 -15.43
CA ARG A 259 -8.57 18.93 -14.72
C ARG A 259 -8.27 18.44 -13.31
N ASN A 260 -7.20 17.67 -13.13
CA ASN A 260 -6.84 17.13 -11.82
C ASN A 260 -6.28 18.22 -10.89
N LYS A 261 -5.54 19.19 -11.44
CA LYS A 261 -5.10 20.39 -10.69
C LYS A 261 -6.29 21.22 -10.21
N VAL A 262 -7.32 21.38 -11.05
CA VAL A 262 -8.56 22.10 -10.68
C VAL A 262 -9.35 21.36 -9.61
N LEU A 263 -9.52 20.04 -9.72
CA LEU A 263 -10.21 19.24 -8.71
C LEU A 263 -9.49 19.25 -7.36
N ALA A 264 -8.16 19.17 -7.35
CA ALA A 264 -7.36 19.26 -6.14
C ALA A 264 -7.48 20.67 -5.49
N ALA A 265 -7.47 21.72 -6.30
CA ALA A 265 -7.66 23.09 -5.81
C ALA A 265 -9.05 23.31 -5.20
N LEU A 266 -10.10 22.76 -5.82
CA LEU A 266 -11.47 22.83 -5.31
C LEU A 266 -11.62 22.07 -3.99
N PHE A 267 -11.02 20.89 -3.87
CA PHE A 267 -11.05 20.10 -2.64
C PHE A 267 -10.30 20.81 -1.50
N ALA A 268 -9.13 21.39 -1.79
CA ALA A 268 -8.37 22.17 -0.82
C ALA A 268 -9.15 23.42 -0.36
N ALA A 269 -9.80 24.14 -1.27
CA ALA A 269 -10.63 25.29 -0.94
C ALA A 269 -11.83 24.92 -0.06
N ALA A 270 -12.50 23.79 -0.36
CA ALA A 270 -13.59 23.27 0.45
C ALA A 270 -13.13 22.88 1.86
N ALA A 271 -11.99 22.21 1.98
CA ALA A 271 -11.40 21.84 3.26
C ALA A 271 -10.98 23.07 4.08
N MET A 272 -10.33 24.06 3.46
CA MET A 272 -9.93 25.30 4.12
C MET A 272 -11.13 26.13 4.59
N THR A 273 -12.21 26.15 3.80
CA THR A 273 -13.45 26.85 4.15
C THR A 273 -14.21 26.13 5.25
N GLY A 274 -14.27 24.79 5.20
CA GLY A 274 -14.82 23.97 6.29
C GLY A 274 -14.06 24.17 7.61
N TYR A 275 -12.73 24.25 7.54
CA TYR A 275 -11.88 24.51 8.70
C TYR A 275 -12.06 25.93 9.26
N ALA A 276 -12.18 26.95 8.40
CA ALA A 276 -12.40 28.34 8.81
C ALA A 276 -13.77 28.53 9.49
N LEU A 277 -14.80 27.80 9.02
CA LEU A 277 -16.14 27.81 9.62
C LEU A 277 -16.18 27.05 10.95
N ALA A 278 -15.52 25.89 11.04
CA ALA A 278 -15.45 25.10 12.28
C ALA A 278 -14.73 25.86 13.41
N ASN A 279 -13.75 26.70 13.07
CA ASN A 279 -13.00 27.52 14.03
C ASN A 279 -13.61 28.92 14.25
N GLY A 280 -14.81 29.20 13.73
CA GLY A 280 -15.55 30.42 14.03
C GLY A 280 -14.91 31.72 13.52
N MET A 281 -14.05 31.67 12.48
CA MET A 281 -13.37 32.86 11.94
C MET A 281 -14.28 33.82 11.16
N PHE A 282 -15.57 33.49 10.98
CA PHE A 282 -16.56 34.36 10.37
C PHE A 282 -17.65 34.74 11.38
N GLN A 283 -17.57 35.95 11.92
CA GLN A 283 -18.66 36.57 12.66
C GLN A 283 -19.52 37.35 11.66
N PRO A 284 -20.75 36.90 11.31
CA PRO A 284 -21.55 37.59 10.32
C PRO A 284 -22.15 38.85 10.95
N SER A 285 -21.63 40.01 10.55
CA SER A 285 -22.34 41.29 10.70
C SER A 285 -23.69 41.19 9.96
N MET A 286 -24.77 41.36 10.72
CA MET A 286 -26.17 41.24 10.28
C MET A 286 -26.45 42.07 9.03
N ASN A 287 -26.78 41.38 7.93
CA ASN A 287 -27.70 41.88 6.90
C ASN A 287 -28.41 40.71 6.22
N GLN A 288 -29.70 40.57 6.52
CA GLN A 288 -30.57 39.41 6.21
C GLN A 288 -30.68 39.09 4.71
N THR A 289 -30.33 40.03 3.84
CA THR A 289 -30.37 39.90 2.37
C THR A 289 -29.12 39.22 1.79
N ARG A 290 -27.92 39.41 2.37
CA ARG A 290 -26.68 38.73 1.92
C ARG A 290 -26.67 37.25 2.28
N ASN A 291 -27.31 36.86 3.37
CA ASN A 291 -27.35 35.47 3.83
C ASN A 291 -28.21 34.59 2.92
N LYS A 292 -29.28 35.13 2.31
CA LYS A 292 -30.08 34.40 1.32
C LYS A 292 -29.30 34.15 0.02
N VAL A 293 -28.49 35.12 -0.40
CA VAL A 293 -27.63 35.00 -1.60
C VAL A 293 -26.51 33.98 -1.36
N LEU A 294 -25.86 34.03 -0.20
CA LEU A 294 -24.82 33.05 0.16
C LEU A 294 -25.41 31.64 0.29
N ALA A 295 -26.54 31.47 0.98
CA ALA A 295 -27.21 30.17 1.10
C ALA A 295 -27.64 29.59 -0.25
N ALA A 296 -28.14 30.43 -1.17
CA ALA A 296 -28.49 30.01 -2.53
C ALA A 296 -27.25 29.59 -3.34
N LEU A 297 -26.13 30.31 -3.21
CA LEU A 297 -24.86 29.94 -3.84
C LEU A 297 -24.29 28.63 -3.27
N PHE A 298 -24.40 28.41 -1.96
CA PHE A 298 -24.02 27.15 -1.32
C PHE A 298 -24.90 25.97 -1.76
N ALA A 299 -26.22 26.16 -1.86
CA ALA A 299 -27.13 25.14 -2.36
C ALA A 299 -26.85 24.81 -3.84
N ALA A 300 -26.54 25.81 -4.66
CA ALA A 300 -26.16 25.61 -6.06
C ALA A 300 -24.81 24.89 -6.20
N ALA A 301 -23.80 25.22 -5.40
CA ALA A 301 -22.50 24.55 -5.40
C ALA A 301 -22.60 23.10 -4.90
N ALA A 302 -23.43 22.84 -3.89
CA ALA A 302 -23.70 21.50 -3.38
C ALA A 302 -24.47 20.64 -4.40
N MET A 303 -25.51 21.20 -5.03
CA MET A 303 -26.24 20.50 -6.11
C MET A 303 -25.36 20.25 -7.34
N MET A 304 -24.46 21.18 -7.68
CA MET A 304 -23.53 21.00 -8.79
C MET A 304 -22.45 19.95 -8.47
N GLY A 305 -21.95 19.91 -7.23
CA GLY A 305 -21.07 18.85 -6.74
C GLY A 305 -21.74 17.48 -6.76
N TYR A 306 -23.02 17.41 -6.36
CA TYR A 306 -23.81 16.18 -6.38
C TYR A 306 -24.10 15.69 -7.82
N ALA A 307 -24.46 16.60 -8.73
CA ALA A 307 -24.72 16.27 -10.13
C ALA A 307 -23.45 15.85 -10.90
N LEU A 308 -22.30 16.42 -10.55
CA LEU A 308 -20.99 16.01 -11.09
C LEU A 308 -20.53 14.67 -10.52
N ALA A 309 -20.75 14.39 -9.24
CA ALA A 309 -20.42 13.12 -8.60
C ALA A 309 -21.25 11.94 -9.15
N ASN A 310 -22.50 12.20 -9.52
CA ASN A 310 -23.42 11.19 -10.08
C ASN A 310 -23.41 11.11 -11.62
N GLY A 311 -22.50 11.83 -12.29
CA GLY A 311 -22.27 11.67 -13.74
C GLY A 311 -23.45 12.09 -14.64
N MET A 312 -24.37 12.94 -14.17
CA MET A 312 -25.64 13.25 -14.86
C MET A 312 -25.51 14.06 -16.17
N PHE A 313 -24.31 14.48 -16.59
CA PHE A 313 -24.12 15.26 -17.82
C PHE A 313 -23.30 14.50 -18.87
N GLN A 314 -24.00 13.71 -19.68
CA GLN A 314 -23.49 13.17 -20.94
C GLN A 314 -23.87 14.11 -22.10
N THR A 315 -23.02 15.08 -22.44
CA THR A 315 -22.90 15.63 -23.82
C THR A 315 -21.68 16.54 -23.94
N ARG A 316 -21.19 16.67 -25.17
CA ARG A 316 -19.78 16.94 -25.55
C ARG A 316 -19.19 18.31 -25.17
N ASN A 317 -19.95 19.25 -24.62
CA ASN A 317 -19.47 20.60 -24.30
C ASN A 317 -19.89 21.05 -22.89
N LYS A 318 -19.23 20.46 -21.88
CA LYS A 318 -19.48 20.69 -20.44
C LYS A 318 -19.31 22.15 -19.97
N VAL A 319 -18.48 22.93 -20.68
CA VAL A 319 -18.20 24.34 -20.33
C VAL A 319 -19.33 25.27 -20.81
N LEU A 320 -19.91 25.01 -21.98
CA LEU A 320 -21.02 25.80 -22.51
C LEU A 320 -22.29 25.62 -21.69
N ALA A 321 -22.63 24.38 -21.32
CA ALA A 321 -23.81 24.12 -20.48
C ALA A 321 -23.71 24.80 -19.10
N ALA A 322 -22.50 24.81 -18.50
CA ALA A 322 -22.25 25.51 -17.24
C ALA A 322 -22.35 27.04 -17.37
N LEU A 323 -21.84 27.61 -18.47
CA LEU A 323 -21.97 29.03 -18.77
C LEU A 323 -23.42 29.45 -19.04
N PHE A 324 -24.20 28.62 -19.73
CA PHE A 324 -25.63 28.89 -19.97
C PHE A 324 -26.47 28.79 -18.69
N ALA A 325 -26.20 27.81 -17.81
CA ALA A 325 -26.87 27.72 -16.52
C ALA A 325 -26.53 28.92 -15.61
N ALA A 326 -25.27 29.36 -15.60
CA ALA A 326 -24.85 30.57 -14.89
C ALA A 326 -25.52 31.82 -15.47
N ALA A 327 -25.58 31.97 -16.80
CA ALA A 327 -26.24 33.09 -17.46
C ALA A 327 -27.76 33.11 -17.21
N ALA A 328 -28.44 31.96 -17.25
CA ALA A 328 -29.86 31.86 -16.96
C ALA A 328 -30.18 32.23 -15.51
N MET A 329 -29.37 31.79 -14.54
CA MET A 329 -29.53 32.16 -13.14
C MET A 329 -29.23 33.65 -12.89
N THR A 330 -28.27 34.23 -13.61
CA THR A 330 -27.96 35.67 -13.52
C THR A 330 -29.09 36.51 -14.12
N GLY A 331 -29.70 36.06 -15.22
CA GLY A 331 -30.89 36.68 -15.81
C GLY A 331 -32.12 36.61 -14.91
N TYR A 332 -32.33 35.48 -14.22
CA TYR A 332 -33.43 35.30 -13.26
C TYR A 332 -33.27 36.19 -12.01
N ALA A 333 -32.02 36.44 -11.59
CA ALA A 333 -31.71 37.37 -10.51
C ALA A 333 -31.94 38.84 -10.91
N LEU A 334 -31.63 39.20 -12.16
CA LEU A 334 -31.88 40.54 -12.69
C LEU A 334 -33.37 40.84 -12.91
N ALA A 335 -34.14 39.86 -13.40
CA ALA A 335 -35.58 40.01 -13.67
C ALA A 335 -36.42 40.22 -12.39
N ASN A 336 -35.97 39.67 -11.25
CA ASN A 336 -36.60 39.87 -9.94
C ASN A 336 -36.04 41.08 -9.16
N GLY A 337 -35.27 41.96 -9.81
CA GLY A 337 -34.80 43.21 -9.23
C GLY A 337 -33.72 43.08 -8.14
N MET A 338 -32.97 41.96 -8.09
CA MET A 338 -31.94 41.72 -7.07
C MET A 338 -30.60 42.44 -7.32
N PHE A 339 -30.45 43.20 -8.41
CA PHE A 339 -29.30 44.07 -8.66
C PHE A 339 -29.74 45.49 -9.02
N GLN A 340 -29.54 46.44 -8.11
CA GLN A 340 -29.54 47.88 -8.42
C GLN A 340 -28.17 48.23 -9.02
N LEU A 341 -28.00 48.01 -10.32
CA LEU A 341 -26.91 48.63 -11.07
C LEU A 341 -27.34 50.05 -11.42
N SER A 342 -26.64 51.02 -10.84
CA SER A 342 -26.79 52.46 -11.09
C SER A 342 -26.44 52.80 -12.54
N MET A 343 -27.35 52.57 -13.49
CA MET A 343 -27.40 53.23 -14.79
C MET A 343 -28.81 53.09 -15.42
N ASN A 344 -29.19 54.15 -16.13
CA ASN A 344 -30.52 54.53 -16.65
C ASN A 344 -31.52 53.40 -16.97
N GLN A 345 -32.70 53.48 -16.35
CA GLN A 345 -33.81 52.50 -16.34
C GLN A 345 -34.30 52.05 -17.73
N THR A 346 -34.11 52.85 -18.77
CA THR A 346 -34.59 52.58 -20.13
C THR A 346 -33.69 51.62 -20.90
N ARG A 347 -32.37 51.61 -20.63
CA ARG A 347 -31.43 50.66 -21.25
C ARG A 347 -31.50 49.26 -20.62
N ASN A 348 -31.84 49.17 -19.34
CA ASN A 348 -31.96 47.90 -18.62
C ASN A 348 -33.13 47.04 -19.12
N LYS A 349 -34.24 47.66 -19.54
CA LYS A 349 -35.37 46.94 -20.16
C LYS A 349 -35.02 46.39 -21.54
N VAL A 350 -34.23 47.13 -22.32
CA VAL A 350 -33.76 46.69 -23.65
C VAL A 350 -32.71 45.58 -23.54
N LEU A 351 -31.78 45.68 -22.58
CA LEU A 351 -30.82 44.61 -22.29
C LEU A 351 -31.49 43.35 -21.73
N ALA A 352 -32.46 43.49 -20.82
CA ALA A 352 -33.24 42.35 -20.32
C ALA A 352 -34.06 41.68 -21.43
N ALA A 353 -34.64 42.47 -22.36
CA ALA A 353 -35.35 41.94 -23.52
C ALA A 353 -34.40 41.27 -24.53
N LEU A 354 -33.19 41.81 -24.75
CA LEU A 354 -32.16 41.19 -25.61
C LEU A 354 -31.61 39.90 -25.02
N PHE A 355 -31.39 39.83 -23.70
CA PHE A 355 -30.96 38.61 -23.02
C PHE A 355 -32.07 37.55 -22.95
N ALA A 356 -33.33 37.96 -22.76
CA ALA A 356 -34.49 37.06 -22.84
C ALA A 356 -34.72 36.55 -24.28
N ALA A 357 -34.52 37.39 -25.29
CA ALA A 357 -34.61 36.99 -26.70
C ALA A 357 -33.46 36.06 -27.12
N ALA A 358 -32.28 36.15 -26.50
CA ALA A 358 -31.17 35.21 -26.71
C ALA A 358 -31.38 33.87 -25.96
N ALA A 359 -32.23 33.82 -24.94
CA ALA A 359 -32.54 32.60 -24.20
C ALA A 359 -33.51 31.68 -24.96
N VAL A 360 -34.38 32.22 -25.83
CA VAL A 360 -35.38 31.44 -26.58
C VAL A 360 -34.74 30.51 -27.64
N PRO A 361 -33.75 30.94 -28.45
CA PRO A 361 -33.02 30.04 -29.35
C PRO A 361 -32.15 29.03 -28.59
N GLY A 362 -31.57 29.43 -27.45
CA GLY A 362 -30.70 28.57 -26.63
C GLY A 362 -31.45 27.42 -25.93
N TYR A 363 -32.67 27.68 -25.46
CA TYR A 363 -33.54 26.64 -24.88
C TYR A 363 -34.04 25.66 -25.96
N ALA A 364 -34.33 26.16 -27.17
CA ALA A 364 -34.72 25.31 -28.31
C ALA A 364 -33.58 24.40 -28.81
N LEU A 365 -32.33 24.89 -28.73
CA LEU A 365 -31.13 24.14 -29.13
C LEU A 365 -30.71 23.09 -28.07
N ALA A 366 -30.97 23.35 -26.78
CA ALA A 366 -30.70 22.42 -25.69
C ALA A 366 -31.75 21.29 -25.57
N ASN A 367 -32.99 21.54 -25.97
CA ASN A 367 -34.09 20.55 -25.94
C ASN A 367 -34.34 19.83 -27.28
N GLY A 368 -33.44 19.97 -28.28
CA GLY A 368 -33.47 19.10 -29.46
C GLY A 368 -34.64 19.31 -30.44
N MET A 369 -35.41 20.39 -30.34
CA MET A 369 -36.57 20.66 -31.23
C MET A 369 -36.22 20.87 -32.72
N PHE A 370 -34.94 20.98 -33.08
CA PHE A 370 -34.49 21.02 -34.47
C PHE A 370 -34.04 19.66 -35.03
N GLN A 371 -33.90 18.63 -34.18
CA GLN A 371 -33.66 17.27 -34.65
C GLN A 371 -34.97 16.62 -35.11
N GLU A 372 -36.09 16.88 -34.44
CA GLU A 372 -37.39 16.37 -34.89
C GLU A 372 -37.82 16.95 -36.25
N LEU A 373 -37.41 18.18 -36.62
CA LEU A 373 -37.68 18.72 -37.95
C LEU A 373 -36.79 18.10 -39.04
N LYS A 374 -35.55 17.70 -38.72
CA LYS A 374 -34.67 16.99 -39.68
C LYS A 374 -35.10 15.54 -39.88
N ASP A 375 -35.53 14.88 -38.82
CA ASP A 375 -36.03 13.50 -38.88
C ASP A 375 -37.46 13.43 -39.49
N TYR A 376 -38.25 14.50 -39.39
CA TYR A 376 -39.56 14.61 -40.05
C TYR A 376 -39.46 15.03 -41.54
N GLU A 377 -38.44 15.81 -41.92
CA GLU A 377 -38.10 16.06 -43.35
C GLU A 377 -37.47 14.84 -44.03
N GLN A 378 -36.85 13.90 -43.28
CA GLN A 378 -36.29 12.66 -43.84
C GLN A 378 -37.25 11.47 -43.91
N SER A 379 -38.46 11.56 -43.33
CA SER A 379 -39.40 10.42 -43.23
C SER A 379 -40.68 10.54 -44.05
N ARG A 380 -40.81 11.56 -44.92
CA ARG A 380 -41.86 11.59 -45.97
C ARG A 380 -41.26 11.91 -47.33
N GLU A 381 -41.28 10.90 -48.20
CA GLU A 381 -41.36 10.99 -49.67
C GLU A 381 -40.56 12.12 -50.33
N TYR A 382 -39.38 11.82 -50.86
CA TYR A 382 -38.91 12.27 -52.19
C TYR A 382 -37.55 11.63 -52.52
N ASN A 383 -37.53 10.32 -52.79
CA ASN A 383 -36.46 9.70 -53.60
C ASN A 383 -36.85 8.33 -54.21
N ASP A 384 -38.05 7.81 -53.95
CA ASP A 384 -38.60 6.63 -54.66
C ASP A 384 -39.40 7.00 -55.92
N LEU A 385 -39.10 8.12 -56.58
CA LEU A 385 -39.87 8.54 -57.78
C LEU A 385 -39.07 8.89 -59.04
N PHE A 386 -37.74 8.87 -59.03
CA PHE A 386 -36.97 9.06 -60.27
C PHE A 386 -35.60 8.37 -60.18
N GLU A 387 -35.56 7.05 -60.38
CA GLU A 387 -34.40 6.33 -60.94
C GLU A 387 -34.82 4.88 -61.23
N ASN A 388 -35.66 4.71 -62.25
CA ASN A 388 -35.79 3.51 -63.06
C ASN A 388 -36.51 3.93 -64.35
N GLU A 389 -35.73 4.16 -65.41
CA GLU A 389 -36.04 4.09 -66.84
C GLU A 389 -35.15 5.10 -67.57
N ASP A 390 -34.00 4.61 -68.05
CA ASP A 390 -33.33 5.08 -69.27
C ASP A 390 -32.17 4.11 -69.59
N GLU A 391 -32.50 2.88 -70.00
CA GLU A 391 -31.75 2.17 -71.05
C GLU A 391 -32.77 1.55 -72.01
N GLU A 392 -32.63 1.90 -73.30
CA GLU A 392 -33.40 1.49 -74.51
C GLU A 392 -34.69 2.23 -74.88
#